data_AF-A0A2V7PA91-F1
#
_entry.id   AF-A0A2V7PA91-F1
#
_cell.length_a   1.000
_cell.length_b   1.000
_cell.length_c   1.000
_cell.angle_alpha   90.00
_cell.angle_beta   90.00
_cell.angle_gamma   90.00
#
_symmetry.space_group_name_H-M   'P 1'
#
loop_
_entity.id
_entity.type
_entity.pdbx_description
1 polymer ?
#
loop_
_entity_poly.entity_id
_entity_poly.type
_entity_poly.pdbx_seq_one_letter_code
_entity_poly.pdbx_strand_id
1 'polypeptide(L)' 'MVVYVLHDGIQTRVGTVTGSSSTVFFLPTRLLGQGREIQLYGDAIGNDSYARTEIIVVQRGQYIEWTLETDLRRSSVGVF' A
#
# COMPACT_ATOMS: atom_id res chain seq x y z
N MET A 1 4.68 11.35 -1.30
CA MET A 1 3.34 10.77 -1.16
C MET A 1 3.22 10.07 0.18
N VAL A 2 2.04 10.04 0.78
CA VAL A 2 1.75 9.32 2.02
C VAL A 2 1.15 7.97 1.67
N VAL A 3 1.61 6.91 2.32
CA VAL A 3 1.13 5.55 2.08
C VAL A 3 0.28 5.06 3.24
N TYR A 4 -0.86 4.47 2.89
CA TYR A 4 -1.84 3.93 3.81
C TYR A 4 -2.19 2.48 3.47
N VAL A 5 -2.54 1.74 4.49
CA VAL A 5 -3.19 0.43 4.41
C VAL A 5 -4.65 0.61 4.78
N LEU A 6 -5.53 0.13 3.92
CA LEU A 6 -6.97 0.11 4.14
C LEU A 6 -7.37 -1.33 4.48
N HIS A 7 -8.03 -1.53 5.62
CA HIS A 7 -8.60 -2.82 6.02
C HIS A 7 -9.83 -2.57 6.89
N ASP A 8 -10.89 -3.38 6.78
CA ASP A 8 -12.11 -3.26 7.60
C ASP A 8 -12.74 -1.84 7.63
N GLY A 9 -12.58 -1.06 6.56
CA GLY A 9 -13.02 0.35 6.50
C GLY A 9 -12.14 1.35 7.25
N ILE A 10 -11.03 0.89 7.85
CA ILE A 10 -10.04 1.69 8.55
C ILE A 10 -8.87 2.00 7.62
N GLN A 11 -8.44 3.26 7.60
CA GLN A 11 -7.25 3.71 6.89
C GLN A 11 -6.12 3.95 7.90
N THR A 12 -5.05 3.16 7.83
CA THR A 12 -3.87 3.28 8.69
C THR A 12 -2.67 3.79 7.89
N ARG A 13 -2.06 4.90 8.31
CA ARG A 13 -0.83 5.41 7.69
C ARG A 13 0.34 4.49 8.02
N VAL A 14 1.04 4.00 7.00
CA VAL A 14 2.22 3.13 7.15
C VAL A 14 3.54 3.82 6.82
N GLY A 15 3.52 4.93 6.08
CA GLY A 15 4.74 5.68 5.83
C GLY A 15 4.58 6.84 4.85
N THR A 16 5.71 7.40 4.44
CA THR A 16 5.82 8.39 3.37
C THR A 16 6.89 7.91 2.41
N VAL A 17 6.65 8.02 1.11
CA VAL A 17 7.65 7.72 0.07
C VAL A 17 7.79 8.91 -0.90
N THR A 18 8.96 9.04 -1.51
CA THR A 18 9.21 10.02 -2.58
C THR A 18 8.82 9.44 -3.94
N GLY A 19 8.46 10.27 -4.92
CA GLY A 19 8.09 9.79 -6.26
C GLY A 19 9.22 8.97 -6.91
N SER A 20 8.86 7.93 -7.67
CA SER A 20 9.79 6.95 -8.27
C SER A 20 10.62 6.19 -7.23
N SER A 21 9.97 5.53 -6.26
CA SER A 21 10.65 4.69 -5.29
C SER A 21 9.95 3.35 -5.08
N SER A 22 10.73 2.31 -4.82
CA SER A 22 10.24 1.04 -4.31
C SER A 22 10.36 1.05 -2.80
N THR A 23 9.34 0.57 -2.11
CA THR A 23 9.38 0.46 -0.67
C THR A 23 8.76 -0.86 -0.22
N VAL A 24 9.33 -1.41 0.83
CA VAL A 24 8.86 -2.65 1.44
C VAL A 24 8.19 -2.27 2.75
N PHE A 25 6.92 -2.66 2.87
CA PHE A 25 6.17 -2.49 4.11
C PHE A 25 6.04 -3.83 4.82
N PHE A 26 6.56 -3.89 6.04
CA PHE A 26 6.24 -4.97 6.96
C PHE A 26 4.95 -4.63 7.68
N LEU A 27 3.89 -5.38 7.39
CA LEU A 27 2.57 -5.15 7.99
C LEU A 27 2.45 -6.00 9.26
N PRO A 28 2.28 -5.38 10.44
CA PRO A 28 1.86 -6.11 11.63
C PRO A 28 0.57 -6.86 11.34
N THR A 29 0.45 -8.10 11.83
CA THR A 29 -0.74 -8.95 11.62
C THR A 29 -2.06 -8.28 12.02
N ARG A 30 -2.01 -7.35 12.99
CA ARG A 30 -3.13 -6.50 13.41
C ARG A 30 -3.65 -5.55 12.32
N LEU A 31 -2.87 -5.23 11.29
CA LEU A 31 -3.26 -4.38 10.16
C LEU A 31 -3.88 -5.16 9.00
N LEU A 32 -3.97 -6.50 9.12
CA LEU A 32 -4.56 -7.34 8.08
C LEU A 32 -6.08 -7.51 8.27
N GLY A 33 -6.64 -7.06 9.39
CA GLY A 33 -8.03 -7.33 9.71
C GLY A 33 -8.33 -8.81 9.93
N GLN A 34 -9.61 -9.15 10.13
CA GLN A 34 -10.02 -10.54 10.34
C GLN A 34 -9.97 -11.36 9.04
N GLY A 35 -10.23 -10.71 7.90
CA GLY A 35 -10.23 -11.34 6.57
C GLY A 35 -8.86 -11.43 5.89
N ARG A 36 -7.84 -10.76 6.42
CA ARG A 36 -6.52 -10.61 5.77
C ARG A 36 -6.57 -9.94 4.40
N GLU A 37 -7.61 -9.17 4.20
CA GLU A 37 -7.86 -8.40 2.99
C GLU A 37 -7.45 -6.96 3.25
N ILE A 38 -6.53 -6.48 2.44
CA ILE A 38 -6.08 -5.10 2.53
C ILE A 38 -6.08 -4.44 1.15
N GLN A 39 -6.10 -3.11 1.14
CA GLN A 39 -5.74 -2.32 -0.03
C GLN A 39 -4.63 -1.35 0.34
N LEU A 40 -3.71 -1.13 -0.59
CA LEU A 40 -2.73 -0.06 -0.44
C LEU A 40 -3.24 1.19 -1.13
N TYR A 41 -3.06 2.33 -0.47
CA TYR A 41 -3.46 3.64 -0.98
C TYR A 41 -2.28 4.62 -0.83
N GLY A 42 -1.92 5.23 -1.95
CA GLY A 42 -0.82 6.18 -2.06
C GLY A 42 -1.38 7.53 -2.46
N ASP A 43 -1.19 8.52 -1.61
CA ASP A 43 -1.73 9.88 -1.78
C ASP A 43 -0.60 10.86 -2.09
N ALA A 44 -0.60 11.46 -3.28
CA ALA A 44 0.46 12.38 -3.68
C ALA A 44 0.45 13.62 -2.77
N ILE A 45 1.64 14.13 -2.45
CA ILE A 45 1.76 15.37 -1.68
C ILE A 45 1.93 16.49 -2.69
N GLY A 46 1.07 17.51 -2.61
CA GLY A 46 1.15 18.70 -3.47
C GLY A 46 0.41 18.59 -4.82
N ASN A 47 -0.34 17.51 -5.06
CA ASN A 47 -1.31 17.38 -6.16
C ASN A 47 -2.37 16.31 -5.83
N ASP A 48 -3.42 16.20 -6.64
CA ASP A 48 -4.57 15.31 -6.40
C ASP A 48 -4.41 13.88 -6.97
N SER A 49 -3.19 13.49 -7.34
CA SER A 49 -2.94 12.15 -7.90
C SER A 49 -2.90 11.12 -6.80
N TYR A 50 -3.51 9.96 -7.03
CA TYR A 50 -3.46 8.83 -6.10
C TYR A 50 -3.23 7.51 -6.83
N ALA A 51 -2.70 6.54 -6.08
CA ALA A 51 -2.61 5.14 -6.48
C ALA A 51 -3.40 4.29 -5.49
N ARG A 52 -4.16 3.33 -6.00
CA ARG A 52 -4.87 2.37 -5.16
C ARG A 52 -4.74 0.99 -5.78
N THR A 53 -4.39 0.00 -4.96
CA THR A 53 -4.36 -1.39 -5.41
C THR A 53 -5.75 -2.00 -5.40
N GLU A 54 -5.90 -3.11 -6.10
CA GLU A 54 -6.98 -4.07 -5.83
C GLU A 54 -6.88 -4.61 -4.40
N ILE A 55 -7.87 -5.40 -3.99
CA ILE A 55 -7.84 -6.10 -2.70
C ILE A 55 -6.75 -7.17 -2.75
N ILE A 56 -5.85 -7.13 -1.78
CA ILE A 56 -4.74 -8.05 -1.62
C ILE A 56 -5.04 -8.94 -0.42
N VAL A 57 -5.05 -10.25 -0.64
CA VAL A 57 -5.15 -11.24 0.43
C VAL A 57 -3.74 -11.63 0.87
N VAL A 58 -3.38 -11.33 2.12
CA VAL A 58 -2.02 -11.55 2.65
C VAL A 58 -2.01 -12.70 3.64
N GLN A 59 -1.20 -13.72 3.39
CA GLN A 59 -0.99 -14.83 4.31
C GLN A 59 0.15 -14.55 5.29
N ARG A 60 0.21 -15.34 6.38
CA ARG A 60 1.29 -15.24 7.35
C ARG A 60 2.63 -15.56 6.69
N GLY A 61 3.63 -14.72 6.93
CA GLY A 61 4.98 -14.87 6.37
C GLY A 61 5.16 -14.22 4.99
N GLN A 62 4.06 -13.77 4.35
CA GLN A 62 4.15 -13.02 3.11
C GLN A 62 4.51 -11.57 3.36
N TYR A 63 5.15 -10.95 2.36
CA TYR A 63 5.38 -9.51 2.35
C TYR A 63 4.84 -8.89 1.06
N ILE A 64 4.55 -7.60 1.13
CA ILE A 64 4.11 -6.83 -0.02
C ILE A 64 5.22 -5.88 -0.43
N GLU A 65 5.57 -5.95 -1.70
CA GLU A 65 6.40 -4.96 -2.36
C GLU A 65 5.50 -4.05 -3.20
N TRP A 66 5.58 -2.74 -2.96
CA TRP A 66 4.88 -1.77 -3.77
C TRP A 66 5.88 -0.82 -4.42
N THR A 67 5.90 -0.83 -5.75
CA THR A 67 6.67 0.12 -6.55
C THR A 67 5.76 1.26 -6.99
N LEU A 68 6.10 2.47 -6.56
CA LEU A 68 5.32 3.68 -6.80
C LEU A 68 6.08 4.59 -7.78
N GLU A 69 5.54 4.73 -8.99
CA GLU A 69 6.11 5.57 -10.03
C GLU A 69 5.58 7.01 -9.98
N THR A 70 6.29 7.94 -10.63
CA THR A 70 5.79 9.33 -10.78
C THR A 70 4.47 9.37 -11.56
N ASP A 71 4.33 8.54 -12.60
CA ASP A 71 3.03 8.22 -13.19
C ASP A 71 2.41 7.07 -12.40
N LEU A 72 1.46 7.40 -11.51
CA LEU A 72 0.88 6.43 -10.59
C LEU A 72 0.15 5.28 -11.29
N ARG A 73 -0.24 5.44 -12.56
CA ARG A 73 -0.84 4.36 -13.37
C ARG A 73 0.14 3.24 -13.72
N ARG A 74 1.44 3.50 -13.59
CA ARG A 74 2.51 2.52 -13.83
C ARG A 74 3.00 1.84 -12.56
N SER A 75 2.48 2.24 -11.40
CA SER A 75 2.79 1.61 -10.12
C SER A 75 2.40 0.12 -10.14
N SER A 76 3.21 -0.73 -9.51
CA SER A 76 3.05 -2.18 -9.51
C SER A 76 3.17 -2.76 -8.11
N VAL A 77 2.36 -3.77 -7.80
CA VAL A 77 2.35 -4.43 -6.50
C VAL A 77 2.63 -5.92 -6.65
N GLY A 78 3.51 -6.45 -5.81
CA GLY A 78 3.85 -7.87 -5.74
C GLY A 78 3.61 -8.42 -4.33
N VAL A 79 3.13 -9.67 -4.27
CA VAL A 79 2.98 -10.44 -3.03
C VAL A 79 3.87 -11.66 -3.14
N PHE A 80 4.73 -11.86 -2.14
CA PHE A 80 5.72 -12.94 -2.09
C PHE A 80 5.54 -13.75 -0.82
#